data_AF-V5H819-F1
#
_entry.id   AF-V5H819-F1
#
_cell.length_a   1.000
_cell.length_b   1.000
_cell.length_c   1.000
_cell.angle_alpha   90.00
_cell.angle_beta   90.00
_cell.angle_gamma   90.00
#
_symmetry.space_group_name_H-M   'P 1'
#
loop_
_entity.id
_entity.type
_entity.pdbx_description
1 polymer ?
#
loop_
_entity_poly.entity_id
_entity_poly.type
_entity_poly.pdbx_seq_one_letter_code
_entity_poly.pdbx_strand_id
1 'polypeptide(L)'
;AAMWKWCEAGSSFLSKLASNGEKYQSSVHMRNLIAVYDDVLVAWSQKEQRLLAVNIKNSPNVDRDDCQVLLLTNPPVFEVDNVLVNKSHHLLLSGPRGVTVVALPKTPAAFIKEKALCRSWSLGEHFFLCNKSVLVSHVAWHPDSEADCHALVLTSDSNLRLYSITEPQAPQFILPVGASHGASSTISSSLGDVAVGFDFGHATAGKSPARQVFVLMGSGDVYLTHVSPRDDNSTVHLRKVLGPLTMQPQSDDNYGVDGYSLVCLRAAVPVLAIATTSGTLYHCLALDEPRNETFSQSFEQDQKEVSLYVFEKVKLELSLAPVGAEDDSYSCPIRLFKDPTTPLRYICSHGSGIHAVALPFIDHLQEFAEDEESRQLPSHLHADPCIVENLVCTRALPSSSPATPVGVAVVPWYPGPILVVLTNAWKLLTISLVQGYQSYLPQLLSGNPLATRQSQRVRGQEGPPGLDRHVRQLLG
;
A
#
# COMPACT_ATOMS: atom_id res chain seq x y z
N ALA A 1 13.85 10.32 25.21
CA ALA A 1 15.17 9.95 24.67
C ALA A 1 14.94 9.23 23.36
N ALA A 2 15.77 9.45 22.34
CA ALA A 2 15.64 8.74 21.07
C ALA A 2 15.87 7.23 21.31
N MET A 3 15.07 6.38 20.67
CA MET A 3 15.19 4.93 20.83
C MET A 3 16.49 4.38 20.21
N TRP A 4 16.98 5.05 19.17
CA TRP A 4 18.21 4.74 18.48
C TRP A 4 19.05 5.99 18.23
N LYS A 5 20.39 5.86 18.30
CA LYS A 5 21.32 6.99 18.07
C LYS A 5 21.20 7.61 16.67
N TRP A 6 20.92 6.79 15.65
CA TRP A 6 20.71 7.31 14.29
C TRP A 6 19.44 8.19 14.15
N CYS A 7 18.51 8.16 15.12
CA CYS A 7 17.39 9.09 15.20
C CYS A 7 17.74 10.42 15.89
N GLU A 8 18.88 10.52 16.58
CA GLU A 8 19.27 11.71 17.33
C GLU A 8 19.64 12.86 16.39
N ALA A 9 19.32 14.09 16.81
CA ALA A 9 19.71 15.28 16.07
C ALA A 9 21.24 15.35 15.97
N GLY A 10 21.77 15.43 14.75
CA GLY A 10 23.21 15.43 14.50
C GLY A 10 23.81 14.07 14.16
N SER A 11 23.00 13.01 14.11
CA SER A 11 23.47 11.68 13.70
C SER A 11 24.09 11.70 12.30
N SER A 12 25.05 10.80 12.04
CA SER A 12 25.64 10.67 10.69
C SER A 12 24.59 10.34 9.63
N PHE A 13 23.53 9.62 10.00
CA PHE A 13 22.45 9.25 9.10
C PHE A 13 21.62 10.48 8.71
N LEU A 14 21.15 11.25 9.70
CA LEU A 14 20.32 12.43 9.47
C LEU A 14 21.10 13.57 8.83
N SER A 15 22.37 13.78 9.21
CA SER A 15 23.22 14.82 8.58
C SER A 15 23.46 14.55 7.09
N LYS A 16 23.70 13.28 6.70
CA LYS A 16 23.80 12.88 5.30
C LYS A 16 22.48 13.04 4.55
N LEU A 17 21.33 12.76 5.17
CA LEU A 17 20.01 12.98 4.56
C LEU A 17 19.67 14.46 4.41
N ALA A 18 20.01 15.28 5.41
CA ALA A 18 19.78 16.73 5.40
C ALA A 18 20.52 17.44 4.25
N SER A 19 21.52 16.79 3.63
CA SER A 19 22.17 17.29 2.42
C SER A 19 21.18 17.58 1.29
N ASN A 20 20.05 16.84 1.22
CA ASN A 20 18.97 17.05 0.26
C ASN A 20 18.29 18.44 0.38
N GLY A 21 18.49 19.15 1.50
CA GLY A 21 17.99 20.51 1.70
C GLY A 21 16.46 20.59 1.67
N GLU A 22 15.93 21.65 1.08
CA GLU A 22 14.49 21.94 1.02
C GLU A 22 13.78 21.29 -0.17
N LYS A 23 14.47 20.43 -0.94
CA LYS A 23 13.98 19.87 -2.22
C LYS A 23 12.60 19.21 -2.11
N TYR A 24 12.24 18.71 -0.94
CA TYR A 24 11.00 17.97 -0.68
C TYR A 24 9.97 18.72 0.16
N GLN A 25 10.18 20.02 0.42
CA GLN A 25 9.25 20.84 1.17
C GLN A 25 8.06 21.33 0.32
N SER A 26 8.21 21.44 -1.00
CA SER A 26 7.23 22.05 -1.91
C SER A 26 6.43 21.06 -2.77
N SER A 27 6.53 19.75 -2.53
CA SER A 27 5.98 18.78 -3.48
C SER A 27 4.48 18.59 -3.35
N VAL A 28 3.79 18.73 -4.49
CA VAL A 28 2.39 18.35 -4.71
C VAL A 28 2.13 16.84 -4.51
N HIS A 29 3.20 16.03 -4.49
CA HIS A 29 3.12 14.57 -4.41
C HIS A 29 3.66 14.06 -3.06
N MET A 30 2.97 13.08 -2.47
CA MET A 30 3.44 12.36 -1.29
C MET A 30 4.63 11.46 -1.65
N ARG A 31 5.58 11.28 -0.73
CA ARG A 31 6.78 10.46 -0.93
C ARG A 31 6.93 9.41 0.15
N ASN A 32 7.68 8.35 -0.17
CA ASN A 32 8.16 7.39 0.79
C ASN A 32 9.61 7.04 0.48
N LEU A 33 10.53 7.79 1.10
CA LEU A 33 11.97 7.73 0.85
C LEU A 33 12.71 6.74 1.75
N ILE A 34 11.98 6.03 2.60
CA ILE A 34 12.54 5.02 3.51
C ILE A 34 11.86 3.68 3.31
N ALA A 35 12.60 2.61 3.56
CA ALA A 35 12.07 1.26 3.59
C ALA A 35 12.87 0.42 4.58
N VAL A 36 12.28 -0.68 5.02
CA VAL A 36 12.91 -1.63 5.94
C VAL A 36 13.05 -2.96 5.23
N TYR A 37 14.21 -3.58 5.37
CA TYR A 37 14.43 -4.98 5.00
C TYR A 37 15.28 -5.64 6.06
N ASP A 38 14.90 -6.85 6.44
CA ASP A 38 15.43 -7.55 7.61
C ASP A 38 15.46 -6.61 8.84
N ASP A 39 16.66 -6.25 9.29
CA ASP A 39 16.91 -5.40 10.46
C ASP A 39 17.54 -4.06 10.06
N VAL A 40 17.39 -3.65 8.79
CA VAL A 40 18.05 -2.48 8.22
C VAL A 40 17.01 -1.50 7.70
N LEU A 41 17.10 -0.26 8.20
CA LEU A 41 16.39 0.88 7.61
C LEU A 41 17.27 1.46 6.52
N VAL A 42 16.73 1.56 5.31
CA VAL A 42 17.35 2.28 4.19
C VAL A 42 16.60 3.54 3.87
N ALA A 43 17.36 4.58 3.51
CA ALA A 43 16.83 5.85 3.05
C ALA A 43 17.53 6.34 1.79
N TRP A 44 16.78 6.96 0.89
CA TRP A 44 17.30 7.53 -0.34
C TRP A 44 17.84 8.96 -0.16
N SER A 45 19.04 9.24 -0.65
CA SER A 45 19.60 10.58 -0.77
C SER A 45 19.67 11.00 -2.24
N GLN A 46 18.78 11.91 -2.65
CA GLN A 46 18.70 12.38 -4.02
C GLN A 46 19.86 13.30 -4.41
N LYS A 47 20.38 14.12 -3.49
CA LYS A 47 21.52 14.99 -3.81
C LYS A 47 22.78 14.19 -4.10
N GLU A 48 23.03 13.16 -3.28
CA GLU A 48 24.24 12.34 -3.39
C GLU A 48 24.03 11.05 -4.20
N GLN A 49 22.83 10.83 -4.73
CA GLN A 49 22.46 9.69 -5.58
C GLN A 49 22.86 8.34 -4.99
N ARG A 50 22.55 8.15 -3.70
CA ARG A 50 22.97 6.98 -2.93
C ARG A 50 21.94 6.58 -1.88
N LEU A 51 22.03 5.32 -1.45
CA LEU A 51 21.25 4.81 -0.34
C LEU A 51 22.07 4.91 0.96
N LEU A 52 21.40 5.23 2.06
CA LEU A 52 21.95 5.24 3.40
C LEU A 52 21.28 4.12 4.19
N ALA A 53 22.06 3.29 4.88
CA ALA A 53 21.57 2.13 5.61
C ALA A 53 22.00 2.23 7.08
N VAL A 54 21.07 1.92 7.99
CA VAL A 54 21.34 1.83 9.44
C VAL A 54 20.69 0.57 10.00
N ASN A 55 21.36 -0.06 10.96
CA ASN A 55 20.83 -1.25 11.63
C ASN A 55 19.88 -0.82 12.77
N ILE A 56 18.66 -1.38 12.74
CA ILE A 56 17.59 -1.07 13.70
C ILE A 56 17.76 -1.88 15.00
N LYS A 57 18.43 -3.04 14.96
CA LYS A 57 18.67 -3.87 16.15
C LYS A 57 19.95 -3.51 16.90
N ASN A 58 20.80 -2.63 16.37
CA ASN A 58 22.01 -2.22 17.09
C ASN A 58 21.64 -1.52 18.41
N SER A 59 22.30 -1.96 19.48
CA SER A 59 22.07 -1.44 20.83
C SER A 59 22.34 0.07 20.87
N PRO A 60 21.54 0.85 21.62
CA PRO A 60 21.82 2.27 21.84
C PRO A 60 23.19 2.54 22.50
N ASN A 61 23.87 1.51 23.01
CA ASN A 61 25.20 1.63 23.64
C ASN A 61 26.39 1.63 22.65
N VAL A 62 26.18 1.54 21.34
CA VAL A 62 27.29 1.62 20.36
C VAL A 62 27.64 3.09 20.11
N ASP A 63 28.91 3.50 20.23
CA ASP A 63 29.33 4.91 20.11
C ASP A 63 29.21 5.54 18.71
N ARG A 64 28.87 4.75 17.68
CA ARG A 64 28.68 5.22 16.30
C ARG A 64 27.27 4.91 15.82
N ASP A 65 26.73 5.80 14.99
CA ASP A 65 25.42 5.63 14.32
C ASP A 65 25.38 4.50 13.27
N ASP A 66 26.49 3.77 13.07
CA ASP A 66 26.66 2.67 12.11
C ASP A 66 26.00 2.91 10.73
N CYS A 67 26.04 4.17 10.28
CA CYS A 67 25.46 4.57 9.00
C CYS A 67 26.36 4.15 7.84
N GLN A 68 25.95 3.09 7.14
CA GLN A 68 26.57 2.62 5.91
C GLN A 68 26.05 3.39 4.70
N VAL A 69 26.94 3.67 3.75
CA VAL A 69 26.62 4.27 2.46
C VAL A 69 26.64 3.22 1.36
N LEU A 70 25.51 3.05 0.68
CA LEU A 70 25.35 2.13 -0.45
C LEU A 70 25.40 2.92 -1.76
N LEU A 71 26.49 2.73 -2.51
CA LEU A 71 26.72 3.36 -3.81
C LEU A 71 26.09 2.52 -4.92
N LEU A 72 25.45 3.16 -5.90
CA LEU A 72 24.79 2.48 -7.00
C LEU A 72 25.70 2.43 -8.24
N THR A 73 25.73 1.31 -8.95
CA THR A 73 26.49 1.21 -10.22
C THR A 73 25.87 2.06 -11.33
N ASN A 74 24.55 2.17 -11.35
CA ASN A 74 23.78 3.02 -12.26
C ASN A 74 22.69 3.75 -11.45
N PRO A 75 22.98 4.92 -10.87
CA PRO A 75 22.01 5.68 -10.09
C PRO A 75 20.87 6.22 -10.98
N PRO A 76 19.66 6.37 -10.43
CA PRO A 76 18.51 6.89 -11.19
C PRO A 76 18.77 8.31 -11.72
N VAL A 77 18.48 8.54 -13.00
CA VAL A 77 18.55 9.87 -13.64
C VAL A 77 17.28 10.70 -13.43
N PHE A 78 16.40 10.25 -12.54
CA PHE A 78 15.12 10.86 -12.23
C PHE A 78 14.99 11.15 -10.73
N GLU A 79 13.97 11.91 -10.37
CA GLU A 79 13.63 12.15 -8.97
C GLU A 79 12.89 10.95 -8.40
N VAL A 80 13.39 10.41 -7.30
CA VAL A 80 12.78 9.26 -6.61
C VAL A 80 11.73 9.76 -5.64
N ASP A 81 10.53 9.18 -5.74
CA ASP A 81 9.40 9.45 -4.85
C ASP A 81 9.08 8.26 -3.94
N ASN A 82 9.48 7.05 -4.31
CA ASN A 82 9.15 5.85 -3.56
C ASN A 82 10.31 4.84 -3.53
N VAL A 83 10.49 4.23 -2.36
CA VAL A 83 11.48 3.20 -2.06
C VAL A 83 10.73 1.96 -1.59
N LEU A 84 10.84 0.85 -2.32
CA LEU A 84 10.14 -0.41 -1.99
C LEU A 84 11.09 -1.59 -2.02
N VAL A 85 11.10 -2.40 -0.97
CA VAL A 85 11.96 -3.59 -0.89
C VAL A 85 11.12 -4.86 -0.97
N ASN A 86 11.61 -5.87 -1.67
CA ASN A 86 11.01 -7.20 -1.70
C ASN A 86 11.71 -8.17 -0.73
N LYS A 87 11.21 -9.40 -0.66
CA LYS A 87 11.75 -10.46 0.19
C LYS A 87 13.10 -11.02 -0.27
N SER A 88 13.49 -10.79 -1.54
CA SER A 88 14.75 -11.27 -2.11
C SER A 88 15.87 -10.22 -2.11
N HIS A 89 15.70 -9.14 -1.34
CA HIS A 89 16.66 -8.05 -1.15
C HIS A 89 16.91 -7.25 -2.43
N HIS A 90 15.89 -7.13 -3.27
CA HIS A 90 15.85 -6.13 -4.34
C HIS A 90 15.00 -4.95 -3.90
N LEU A 91 15.50 -3.76 -4.20
CA LEU A 91 14.85 -2.49 -3.90
C LEU A 91 14.46 -1.79 -5.20
N LEU A 92 13.25 -1.25 -5.27
CA LEU A 92 12.81 -0.34 -6.33
C LEU A 92 12.94 1.09 -5.84
N LEU A 93 13.66 1.90 -6.62
CA LEU A 93 13.61 3.35 -6.60
C LEU A 93 12.70 3.76 -7.75
N SER A 94 11.52 4.29 -7.45
CA SER A 94 10.58 4.75 -8.47
C SER A 94 10.28 6.22 -8.31
N GLY A 95 10.08 6.88 -9.45
CA GLY A 95 9.50 8.22 -9.51
C GLY A 95 8.85 8.44 -10.87
N PRO A 96 8.35 9.65 -11.16
CA PRO A 96 7.45 9.87 -12.28
C PRO A 96 8.08 9.55 -13.64
N ARG A 97 9.41 9.53 -13.74
CA ARG A 97 10.16 9.38 -14.99
C ARG A 97 10.85 8.02 -15.14
N GLY A 98 10.70 7.10 -14.20
CA GLY A 98 11.30 5.78 -14.32
C GLY A 98 11.32 4.97 -13.04
N VAL A 99 11.86 3.75 -13.18
CA VAL A 99 12.02 2.78 -12.08
C VAL A 99 13.42 2.18 -12.18
N THR A 100 14.15 2.16 -11.07
CA THR A 100 15.49 1.58 -10.96
C THR A 100 15.48 0.50 -9.89
N VAL A 101 15.96 -0.69 -10.24
CA VAL A 101 16.17 -1.82 -9.34
C VAL A 101 17.56 -1.71 -8.73
N VAL A 102 17.68 -2.02 -7.45
CA VAL A 102 18.94 -2.08 -6.71
C VAL A 102 19.04 -3.44 -6.01
N ALA A 103 20.12 -4.18 -6.25
CA ALA A 103 20.43 -5.39 -5.51
C ALA A 103 21.10 -5.01 -4.18
N LEU A 104 20.39 -5.23 -3.07
CA LEU A 104 20.86 -4.91 -1.74
C LEU A 104 21.82 -5.99 -1.21
N PRO A 105 22.68 -5.64 -0.24
CA PRO A 105 23.53 -6.62 0.42
C PRO A 105 22.70 -7.68 1.17
N LYS A 106 23.10 -8.95 1.05
CA LYS A 106 22.36 -10.08 1.65
C LYS A 106 22.86 -10.52 3.02
N THR A 107 24.10 -10.18 3.38
CA THR A 107 24.73 -10.69 4.59
C THR A 107 25.02 -9.58 5.59
N PRO A 108 24.86 -9.82 6.90
CA PRO A 108 25.24 -8.88 7.96
C PRO A 108 26.69 -8.41 7.85
N ALA A 109 27.60 -9.27 7.36
CA ALA A 109 29.00 -8.94 7.13
C ALA A 109 29.21 -7.81 6.10
N ALA A 110 28.26 -7.60 5.19
CA ALA A 110 28.33 -6.49 4.24
C ALA A 110 28.19 -5.12 4.94
N PHE A 111 27.53 -5.06 6.10
CA PHE A 111 27.33 -3.84 6.90
C PHE A 111 28.54 -3.47 7.77
N ILE A 112 29.63 -4.24 7.72
CA ILE A 112 30.90 -3.93 8.40
C ILE A 112 31.63 -2.78 7.70
N LYS A 113 31.44 -2.62 6.38
CA LYS A 113 32.10 -1.56 5.60
C LYS A 113 31.30 -0.26 5.69
N GLU A 114 31.99 0.87 5.86
CA GLU A 114 31.36 2.20 5.80
C GLU A 114 30.70 2.46 4.44
N LYS A 115 31.26 1.89 3.35
CA LYS A 115 30.73 2.00 1.99
C LYS A 115 30.63 0.63 1.33
N ALA A 116 29.53 0.36 0.64
CA ALA A 116 29.35 -0.82 -0.20
C ALA A 116 28.82 -0.43 -1.59
N LEU A 117 29.20 -1.18 -2.61
CA LEU A 117 28.71 -0.99 -3.99
C LEU A 117 27.56 -1.96 -4.25
N CYS A 118 26.43 -1.44 -4.70
CA CYS A 118 25.22 -2.17 -5.06
C CYS A 118 25.01 -2.11 -6.57
N ARG A 119 24.76 -3.27 -7.18
CA ARG A 119 24.38 -3.35 -8.59
C ARG A 119 22.99 -2.74 -8.75
N SER A 120 22.83 -1.86 -9.72
CA SER A 120 21.55 -1.25 -10.07
C SER A 120 21.34 -1.12 -11.58
N TRP A 121 20.08 -1.15 -12.00
CA TRP A 121 19.66 -1.08 -13.41
C TRP A 121 18.22 -0.57 -13.51
N SER A 122 17.86 0.06 -14.62
CA SER A 122 16.52 0.63 -14.84
C SER A 122 15.57 -0.35 -15.53
N LEU A 123 14.29 -0.31 -15.16
CA LEU A 123 13.21 -1.03 -15.84
C LEU A 123 12.60 -0.16 -16.95
N GLY A 124 12.42 -0.72 -18.13
CA GLY A 124 11.80 -0.05 -19.28
C GLY A 124 12.51 1.25 -19.68
N GLU A 125 13.82 1.35 -19.48
CA GLU A 125 14.58 2.60 -19.65
C GLU A 125 14.36 3.23 -21.03
N HIS A 126 14.51 2.43 -22.09
CA HIS A 126 14.26 2.89 -23.45
C HIS A 126 12.82 3.37 -23.65
N PHE A 127 11.83 2.67 -23.07
CA PHE A 127 10.43 3.07 -23.16
C PHE A 127 10.18 4.45 -22.53
N PHE A 128 10.66 4.70 -21.31
CA PHE A 128 10.48 5.99 -20.63
C PHE A 128 11.29 7.14 -21.26
N LEU A 129 12.43 6.84 -21.89
CA LEU A 129 13.22 7.81 -22.64
C LEU A 129 12.52 8.25 -23.94
N CYS A 130 11.93 7.29 -24.66
CA CYS A 130 11.20 7.55 -25.91
C CYS A 130 9.81 8.15 -25.67
N ASN A 131 9.12 7.76 -24.60
CA ASN A 131 7.75 8.19 -24.30
C ASN A 131 7.73 9.19 -23.14
N LYS A 132 8.29 10.38 -23.36
CA LYS A 132 8.48 11.40 -22.30
C LYS A 132 7.18 11.91 -21.65
N SER A 133 6.03 11.70 -22.27
CA SER A 133 4.70 12.06 -21.74
C SER A 133 4.11 11.00 -20.81
N VAL A 134 4.60 9.76 -20.86
CA VAL A 134 4.14 8.66 -20.01
C VAL A 134 4.91 8.71 -18.70
N LEU A 135 4.18 8.88 -17.61
CA LEU A 135 4.74 8.92 -16.25
C LEU A 135 4.42 7.62 -15.51
N VAL A 136 5.26 7.28 -14.54
CA VAL A 136 4.98 6.20 -13.58
C VAL A 136 4.03 6.73 -12.50
N SER A 137 2.87 6.09 -12.35
CA SER A 137 1.86 6.46 -11.34
C SER A 137 2.02 5.63 -10.06
N HIS A 138 2.19 4.32 -10.20
CA HIS A 138 2.30 3.41 -9.05
C HIS A 138 3.15 2.18 -9.42
N VAL A 139 3.85 1.61 -8.43
CA VAL A 139 4.71 0.44 -8.62
C VAL A 139 4.58 -0.48 -7.41
N ALA A 140 4.51 -1.79 -7.65
CA ALA A 140 4.56 -2.79 -6.60
C ALA A 140 5.24 -4.08 -7.07
N TRP A 141 5.86 -4.79 -6.13
CA TRP A 141 6.38 -6.14 -6.39
C TRP A 141 5.22 -7.14 -6.49
N HIS A 142 5.28 -8.05 -7.45
CA HIS A 142 4.27 -9.09 -7.59
C HIS A 142 4.41 -10.14 -6.47
N PRO A 143 3.38 -10.37 -5.63
CA PRO A 143 3.51 -11.18 -4.42
C PRO A 143 3.76 -12.68 -4.67
N ASP A 144 3.31 -13.23 -5.80
CA ASP A 144 3.51 -14.64 -6.19
C ASP A 144 4.68 -14.87 -7.15
N SER A 145 5.51 -13.87 -7.36
CA SER A 145 6.71 -14.08 -8.17
C SER A 145 7.64 -15.05 -7.45
N GLU A 146 7.87 -16.24 -8.00
CA GLU A 146 8.66 -17.30 -7.34
C GLU A 146 10.05 -16.86 -6.89
N ALA A 147 10.72 -16.04 -7.71
CA ALA A 147 12.04 -15.48 -7.41
C ALA A 147 11.99 -14.01 -6.95
N ASP A 148 10.79 -13.52 -6.60
CA ASP A 148 10.52 -12.10 -6.30
C ASP A 148 11.09 -11.14 -7.38
N CYS A 149 11.09 -11.56 -8.63
CA CYS A 149 11.73 -10.88 -9.76
C CYS A 149 10.77 -10.06 -10.62
N HIS A 150 9.46 -10.05 -10.32
CA HIS A 150 8.48 -9.34 -11.12
C HIS A 150 7.96 -8.08 -10.42
N ALA A 151 7.99 -6.96 -11.12
CA ALA A 151 7.43 -5.69 -10.68
C ALA A 151 6.31 -5.27 -11.63
N LEU A 152 5.15 -4.92 -11.07
CA LEU A 152 4.02 -4.38 -11.81
C LEU A 152 4.09 -2.85 -11.75
N VAL A 153 4.08 -2.21 -12.91
CA VAL A 153 4.19 -0.76 -13.07
C VAL A 153 2.91 -0.24 -13.70
N LEU A 154 2.23 0.65 -12.99
CA LEU A 154 1.11 1.44 -13.51
C LEU A 154 1.64 2.79 -13.98
N THR A 155 1.18 3.23 -15.13
CA THR A 155 1.58 4.49 -15.76
C THR A 155 0.38 5.40 -16.05
N SER A 156 0.67 6.65 -16.37
CA SER A 156 -0.33 7.70 -16.63
C SER A 156 -1.19 7.50 -17.87
N ASP A 157 -0.88 6.53 -18.74
CA ASP A 157 -1.73 6.10 -19.86
C ASP A 157 -2.63 4.90 -19.47
N SER A 158 -2.87 4.72 -18.16
CA SER A 158 -3.74 3.68 -17.58
C SER A 158 -3.39 2.25 -18.01
N ASN A 159 -2.11 1.99 -18.25
CA ASN A 159 -1.59 0.68 -18.63
C ASN A 159 -0.83 0.04 -17.46
N LEU A 160 -1.18 -1.21 -17.14
CA LEU A 160 -0.40 -2.07 -16.25
C LEU A 160 0.67 -2.80 -17.06
N ARG A 161 1.94 -2.64 -16.68
CA ARG A 161 3.09 -3.30 -17.31
C ARG A 161 3.80 -4.18 -16.31
N LEU A 162 3.85 -5.48 -16.57
CA LEU A 162 4.65 -6.40 -15.76
C LEU A 162 6.07 -6.47 -16.32
N TYR A 163 7.06 -6.12 -15.51
CA TYR A 163 8.47 -6.26 -15.84
C TYR A 163 9.09 -7.38 -15.03
N SER A 164 9.94 -8.19 -15.67
CA SER A 164 10.89 -9.04 -14.95
C SER A 164 12.21 -8.30 -14.79
N ILE A 165 12.80 -8.32 -13.59
CA ILE A 165 14.14 -7.74 -13.38
C ILE A 165 15.24 -8.52 -14.12
N THR A 166 14.96 -9.75 -14.58
CA THR A 166 15.89 -10.54 -15.42
C THR A 166 15.94 -10.03 -16.86
N GLU A 167 14.82 -9.50 -17.35
CA GLU A 167 14.66 -8.93 -18.69
C GLU A 167 14.11 -7.50 -18.57
N PRO A 168 14.93 -6.57 -18.05
CA PRO A 168 14.41 -5.31 -17.51
C PRO A 168 13.90 -4.33 -18.57
N GLN A 169 14.24 -4.51 -19.84
CA GLN A 169 13.96 -3.51 -20.89
C GLN A 169 12.57 -3.68 -21.55
N ALA A 170 12.08 -4.91 -21.65
CA ALA A 170 10.77 -5.19 -22.25
C ALA A 170 9.80 -5.69 -21.18
N PRO A 171 8.57 -5.15 -21.11
CA PRO A 171 7.57 -5.74 -20.24
C PRO A 171 7.18 -7.13 -20.77
N GLN A 172 6.97 -8.07 -19.85
CA GLN A 172 6.44 -9.40 -20.18
C GLN A 172 5.04 -9.32 -20.77
N PHE A 173 4.23 -8.34 -20.32
CA PHE A 173 2.97 -7.98 -20.94
C PHE A 173 2.55 -6.56 -20.58
N ILE A 174 1.59 -6.04 -21.35
CA ILE A 174 0.93 -4.74 -21.14
C ILE A 174 -0.58 -4.98 -21.14
N LEU A 175 -1.26 -4.44 -20.14
CA LEU A 175 -2.71 -4.55 -19.99
C LEU A 175 -3.32 -3.16 -19.82
N PRO A 176 -4.11 -2.67 -20.80
CA PRO A 176 -4.86 -1.42 -20.66
C PRO A 176 -6.01 -1.58 -19.67
N VAL A 177 -6.15 -0.60 -18.78
CA VAL A 177 -7.22 -0.52 -17.78
C VAL A 177 -8.12 0.68 -18.09
N GLY A 178 -9.43 0.48 -18.05
CA GLY A 178 -10.41 1.51 -18.37
C GLY A 178 -10.58 1.75 -19.88
N ALA A 179 -11.45 2.69 -20.23
CA ALA A 179 -11.69 3.07 -21.62
C ALA A 179 -10.57 4.00 -22.12
N SER A 180 -9.85 3.62 -23.17
CA SER A 180 -8.87 4.51 -23.81
C SER A 180 -9.60 5.58 -24.63
N HIS A 181 -10.01 6.67 -23.99
CA HIS A 181 -10.45 7.84 -24.74
C HIS A 181 -9.21 8.51 -25.32
N GLY A 182 -9.18 8.75 -26.65
CA GLY A 182 -8.04 9.36 -27.37
C GLY A 182 -7.76 10.83 -27.02
N ALA A 183 -8.08 11.26 -25.80
CA ALA A 183 -7.81 12.58 -25.27
C ALA A 183 -6.35 12.70 -24.78
N SER A 184 -5.87 13.94 -24.66
CA SER A 184 -4.56 14.22 -24.06
C SER A 184 -4.54 13.79 -22.59
N SER A 185 -3.45 13.16 -22.12
CA SER A 185 -3.31 12.63 -20.75
C SER A 185 -3.58 13.65 -19.64
N THR A 186 -3.28 14.93 -19.88
CA THR A 186 -3.59 16.02 -18.93
C THR A 186 -5.09 16.21 -18.76
N ILE A 187 -5.86 16.18 -19.85
CA ILE A 187 -7.31 16.34 -19.82
C ILE A 187 -7.94 15.13 -19.12
N SER A 188 -7.49 13.93 -19.47
CA SER A 188 -7.94 12.69 -18.80
C SER A 188 -7.66 12.73 -17.30
N SER A 189 -6.48 13.22 -16.87
CA SER A 189 -6.18 13.34 -15.44
C SER A 189 -7.11 14.32 -14.71
N SER A 190 -7.50 15.43 -15.34
CA SER A 190 -8.43 16.39 -14.74
C SER A 190 -9.87 15.89 -14.66
N LEU A 191 -10.22 14.90 -15.49
CA LEU A 191 -11.53 14.25 -15.49
C LEU A 191 -11.59 13.01 -14.57
N GLY A 192 -10.44 12.58 -14.02
CA GLY A 192 -10.36 11.36 -13.21
C GLY A 192 -10.20 10.08 -14.04
N ASP A 193 -10.11 10.17 -15.37
CA ASP A 193 -10.00 9.04 -16.31
C ASP A 193 -8.61 8.36 -16.31
N VAL A 194 -7.76 8.69 -15.34
CA VAL A 194 -6.41 8.13 -15.20
C VAL A 194 -6.34 7.25 -13.97
N ALA A 195 -5.77 6.06 -14.12
CA ALA A 195 -5.49 5.16 -13.01
C ALA A 195 -4.45 5.77 -12.05
N VAL A 196 -4.79 5.86 -10.76
CA VAL A 196 -3.96 6.51 -9.73
C VAL A 196 -3.18 5.50 -8.89
N GLY A 197 -3.70 4.29 -8.73
CA GLY A 197 -3.09 3.28 -7.87
C GLY A 197 -3.67 1.90 -8.10
N PHE A 198 -3.00 0.89 -7.58
CA PHE A 198 -3.48 -0.49 -7.63
C PHE A 198 -2.96 -1.26 -6.42
N ASP A 199 -3.63 -2.37 -6.10
CA ASP A 199 -3.11 -3.32 -5.12
C ASP A 199 -3.57 -4.76 -5.42
N PHE A 200 -2.82 -5.72 -4.88
CA PHE A 200 -3.05 -7.14 -5.07
C PHE A 200 -4.05 -7.71 -4.05
N GLY A 201 -5.05 -8.43 -4.56
CA GLY A 201 -6.05 -9.14 -3.78
C GLY A 201 -5.74 -10.63 -3.56
N HIS A 202 -6.75 -11.49 -3.71
CA HIS A 202 -6.57 -12.92 -3.52
C HIS A 202 -5.98 -13.60 -4.77
N ALA A 203 -5.32 -14.74 -4.56
CA ALA A 203 -4.87 -15.59 -5.66
C ALA A 203 -6.04 -16.48 -6.06
N THR A 204 -6.32 -16.58 -7.36
CA THR A 204 -7.36 -17.45 -7.88
C THR A 204 -6.97 -18.91 -7.69
N ALA A 205 -7.96 -19.72 -7.33
CA ALA A 205 -7.80 -21.17 -7.30
C ALA A 205 -7.71 -21.74 -8.73
N GLY A 206 -6.77 -22.66 -8.97
CA GLY A 206 -6.68 -23.34 -10.27
C GLY A 206 -5.28 -23.84 -10.62
N LYS A 207 -5.16 -24.42 -11.82
CA LYS A 207 -3.88 -24.96 -12.35
C LYS A 207 -2.86 -23.86 -12.69
N SER A 208 -3.34 -22.67 -13.01
CA SER A 208 -2.54 -21.46 -13.31
C SER A 208 -3.02 -20.32 -12.40
N PRO A 209 -2.53 -20.26 -11.15
CA PRO A 209 -3.00 -19.25 -10.20
C PRO A 209 -2.61 -17.85 -10.68
N ALA A 210 -3.58 -16.94 -10.74
CA ALA A 210 -3.37 -15.53 -11.03
C ALA A 210 -3.80 -14.71 -9.81
N ARG A 211 -3.16 -13.58 -9.58
CA ARG A 211 -3.46 -12.69 -8.48
C ARG A 211 -4.45 -11.63 -8.93
N GLN A 212 -5.53 -11.43 -8.18
CA GLN A 212 -6.42 -10.29 -8.36
C GLN A 212 -5.62 -8.99 -8.24
N VAL A 213 -5.89 -8.04 -9.13
CA VAL A 213 -5.34 -6.68 -9.11
C VAL A 213 -6.49 -5.71 -9.21
N PHE A 214 -6.74 -5.01 -8.10
CA PHE A 214 -7.71 -3.92 -8.06
C PHE A 214 -7.01 -2.63 -8.47
N VAL A 215 -7.60 -1.87 -9.37
CA VAL A 215 -7.03 -0.63 -9.92
C VAL A 215 -8.01 0.50 -9.65
N LEU A 216 -7.55 1.55 -8.98
CA LEU A 216 -8.33 2.75 -8.67
C LEU A 216 -8.06 3.82 -9.73
N MET A 217 -9.13 4.39 -10.26
CA MET A 217 -9.12 5.57 -11.11
C MET A 217 -9.25 6.85 -10.26
N GLY A 218 -8.78 7.98 -10.80
CA GLY A 218 -8.98 9.29 -10.16
C GLY A 218 -10.45 9.67 -10.01
N SER A 219 -11.33 9.14 -10.87
CA SER A 219 -12.79 9.27 -10.80
C SER A 219 -13.41 8.58 -9.58
N GLY A 220 -12.66 7.74 -8.86
CA GLY A 220 -13.17 6.87 -7.80
C GLY A 220 -13.56 5.48 -8.29
N ASP A 221 -13.63 5.26 -9.61
CA ASP A 221 -13.95 3.96 -10.18
C ASP A 221 -12.88 2.92 -9.85
N VAL A 222 -13.31 1.70 -9.53
CA VAL A 222 -12.42 0.58 -9.29
C VAL A 222 -12.62 -0.45 -10.39
N TYR A 223 -11.51 -0.92 -10.96
CA TYR A 223 -11.46 -2.02 -11.91
C TYR A 223 -10.77 -3.23 -11.26
N LEU A 224 -11.11 -4.43 -11.74
CA LEU A 224 -10.49 -5.68 -11.34
C LEU A 224 -9.90 -6.38 -12.56
N THR A 225 -8.67 -6.87 -12.41
CA THR A 225 -8.08 -7.80 -13.37
C THR A 225 -7.29 -8.88 -12.64
N HIS A 226 -6.71 -9.81 -13.40
CA HIS A 226 -5.92 -10.91 -12.87
C HIS A 226 -4.56 -10.93 -13.54
N VAL A 227 -3.51 -10.95 -12.73
CA VAL A 227 -2.13 -10.96 -13.19
C VAL A 227 -1.44 -12.20 -12.65
N SER A 228 -0.83 -12.99 -13.55
CA SER A 228 0.08 -14.06 -13.18
C SER A 228 1.48 -13.71 -13.69
N PRO A 229 2.53 -13.95 -12.88
CA PRO A 229 3.91 -13.71 -13.27
C PRO A 229 4.47 -14.80 -14.20
N ARG A 230 3.71 -15.89 -14.43
CA ARG A 230 4.11 -17.00 -15.30
C ARG A 230 3.54 -16.89 -16.71
N ASP A 231 2.53 -16.07 -16.89
CA ASP A 231 1.83 -15.91 -18.16
C ASP A 231 2.71 -15.10 -19.12
N ASP A 232 2.76 -15.55 -20.37
CA ASP A 232 3.46 -14.88 -21.44
C ASP A 232 2.53 -13.99 -22.28
N ASN A 233 3.13 -13.22 -23.20
CA ASN A 233 2.42 -12.34 -24.13
C ASN A 233 1.38 -13.05 -25.01
N SER A 234 1.40 -14.39 -25.13
CA SER A 234 0.47 -15.13 -25.99
C SER A 234 -0.96 -15.21 -25.42
N THR A 235 -1.10 -14.99 -24.11
CA THR A 235 -2.37 -15.10 -23.36
C THR A 235 -3.05 -13.75 -23.11
N VAL A 236 -2.47 -12.64 -23.58
CA VAL A 236 -2.93 -11.26 -23.32
C VAL A 236 -4.38 -11.04 -23.75
N HIS A 237 -4.84 -11.68 -24.83
CA HIS A 237 -6.22 -11.59 -25.30
C HIS A 237 -7.27 -12.26 -24.38
N LEU A 238 -6.83 -13.05 -23.38
CA LEU A 238 -7.71 -13.70 -22.41
C LEU A 238 -7.86 -12.91 -21.10
N ARG A 239 -7.08 -11.85 -20.90
CA ARG A 239 -7.14 -11.04 -19.68
C ARG A 239 -8.15 -9.92 -19.82
N LYS A 240 -9.40 -10.24 -19.49
CA LYS A 240 -10.47 -9.25 -19.40
C LYS A 240 -10.25 -8.37 -18.17
N VAL A 241 -10.32 -7.06 -18.35
CA VAL A 241 -10.45 -6.10 -17.25
C VAL A 241 -11.95 -5.99 -16.94
N LEU A 242 -12.31 -6.22 -15.69
CA LEU A 242 -13.68 -6.11 -15.17
C LEU A 242 -13.87 -4.73 -14.55
N GLY A 243 -14.99 -4.10 -14.83
CA GLY A 243 -15.41 -2.87 -14.17
C GLY A 243 -15.82 -1.75 -15.14
N PRO A 244 -16.15 -0.56 -14.61
CA PRO A 244 -16.12 -0.19 -13.19
C PRO A 244 -16.94 -1.13 -12.30
N LEU A 245 -16.39 -1.56 -11.17
CA LEU A 245 -17.11 -2.41 -10.21
C LEU A 245 -18.22 -1.60 -9.55
N THR A 246 -19.41 -2.18 -9.44
CA THR A 246 -20.54 -1.49 -8.79
C THR A 246 -20.35 -1.44 -7.29
N MET A 247 -20.69 -0.31 -6.66
CA MET A 247 -20.70 -0.15 -5.21
C MET A 247 -22.10 -0.39 -4.65
N GLN A 248 -22.18 -1.13 -3.54
CA GLN A 248 -23.40 -1.50 -2.83
C GLN A 248 -23.34 -1.05 -1.35
N PRO A 249 -24.43 -0.56 -0.76
CA PRO A 249 -25.67 -0.17 -1.44
C PRO A 249 -25.43 0.97 -2.43
N GLN A 250 -26.25 1.06 -3.47
CA GLN A 250 -26.18 2.19 -4.39
C GLN A 250 -26.51 3.48 -3.64
N SER A 251 -25.53 4.38 -3.56
CA SER A 251 -25.67 5.69 -2.95
C SER A 251 -24.80 6.68 -3.70
N ASP A 252 -25.30 7.88 -3.95
CA ASP A 252 -24.57 8.92 -4.70
C ASP A 252 -23.23 9.26 -4.03
N ASP A 253 -23.17 9.16 -2.71
CA ASP A 253 -21.97 9.48 -1.93
C ASP A 253 -20.91 8.37 -1.89
N ASN A 254 -21.20 7.21 -2.50
CA ASN A 254 -20.25 6.12 -2.77
C ASN A 254 -19.48 6.35 -4.08
N TYR A 255 -20.05 7.10 -5.03
CA TYR A 255 -19.44 7.43 -6.30
C TYR A 255 -18.81 8.84 -6.21
N GLY A 256 -17.75 8.94 -5.41
CA GLY A 256 -17.02 10.19 -5.20
C GLY A 256 -15.90 10.41 -6.21
N VAL A 257 -15.68 11.66 -6.61
CA VAL A 257 -14.49 12.08 -7.36
C VAL A 257 -13.28 12.24 -6.43
N ASP A 258 -12.07 12.23 -6.99
CA ASP A 258 -10.78 12.43 -6.29
C ASP A 258 -10.21 11.22 -5.53
N GLY A 259 -10.39 10.01 -6.08
CA GLY A 259 -9.68 8.82 -5.62
C GLY A 259 -8.16 9.02 -5.72
N TYR A 260 -7.41 8.63 -4.68
CA TYR A 260 -5.95 8.88 -4.64
C TYR A 260 -5.12 7.63 -4.31
N SER A 261 -5.54 6.82 -3.33
CA SER A 261 -4.78 5.65 -2.90
C SER A 261 -5.69 4.49 -2.57
N LEU A 262 -5.25 3.28 -2.89
CA LEU A 262 -5.95 2.03 -2.68
C LEU A 262 -5.01 1.05 -1.99
N VAL A 263 -5.49 0.36 -0.95
CA VAL A 263 -4.86 -0.87 -0.44
C VAL A 263 -5.89 -1.97 -0.29
N CYS A 264 -5.51 -3.20 -0.63
CA CYS A 264 -6.26 -4.42 -0.38
C CYS A 264 -5.67 -5.13 0.84
N LEU A 265 -6.40 -5.11 1.94
CA LEU A 265 -6.05 -5.80 3.18
C LEU A 265 -6.35 -7.30 3.04
N ARG A 266 -5.56 -8.10 3.77
CA ARG A 266 -5.69 -9.55 3.77
C ARG A 266 -6.74 -9.95 4.81
N ALA A 267 -7.86 -10.49 4.35
CA ALA A 267 -8.91 -11.05 5.17
C ALA A 267 -9.49 -12.30 4.48
N ALA A 268 -10.57 -12.88 5.00
CA ALA A 268 -11.25 -14.01 4.37
C ALA A 268 -11.83 -13.68 2.98
N VAL A 269 -12.21 -12.41 2.78
CA VAL A 269 -12.56 -11.80 1.50
C VAL A 269 -11.68 -10.57 1.27
N PRO A 270 -11.43 -10.13 0.02
CA PRO A 270 -10.64 -8.93 -0.20
C PRO A 270 -11.31 -7.68 0.39
N VAL A 271 -10.63 -7.01 1.32
CA VAL A 271 -11.08 -5.76 1.94
C VAL A 271 -10.29 -4.59 1.33
N LEU A 272 -10.95 -3.72 0.59
CA LEU A 272 -10.36 -2.53 -0.01
C LEU A 272 -10.51 -1.34 0.93
N ALA A 273 -9.40 -0.66 1.23
CA ALA A 273 -9.42 0.68 1.79
C ALA A 273 -9.07 1.68 0.69
N ILE A 274 -10.00 2.58 0.39
CA ILE A 274 -9.89 3.61 -0.65
C ILE A 274 -9.80 4.97 0.02
N ALA A 275 -8.74 5.74 -0.27
CA ALA A 275 -8.58 7.09 0.22
C ALA A 275 -8.82 8.12 -0.88
N THR A 276 -9.63 9.13 -0.56
CA THR A 276 -9.81 10.33 -1.39
C THR A 276 -8.87 11.45 -0.95
N THR A 277 -8.65 12.44 -1.83
CA THR A 277 -7.86 13.63 -1.46
C THR A 277 -8.57 14.51 -0.41
N SER A 278 -9.88 14.36 -0.22
CA SER A 278 -10.63 15.14 0.76
C SER A 278 -10.51 14.62 2.19
N GLY A 279 -9.83 13.49 2.43
CA GLY A 279 -9.76 12.89 3.77
C GLY A 279 -10.82 11.83 4.04
N THR A 280 -11.60 11.44 3.05
CA THR A 280 -12.58 10.37 3.20
C THR A 280 -11.93 9.02 2.88
N LEU A 281 -12.19 8.04 3.75
CA LEU A 281 -11.79 6.65 3.59
C LEU A 281 -13.05 5.80 3.40
N TYR A 282 -13.02 4.94 2.40
CA TYR A 282 -14.05 3.92 2.18
C TYR A 282 -13.45 2.56 2.48
N HIS A 283 -14.16 1.76 3.28
CA HIS A 283 -13.83 0.36 3.51
C HIS A 283 -14.85 -0.50 2.79
N CYS A 284 -14.40 -1.23 1.77
CA CYS A 284 -15.26 -2.00 0.90
C CYS A 284 -14.87 -3.48 0.91
N LEU A 285 -15.86 -4.36 0.90
CA LEU A 285 -15.71 -5.80 0.73
C LEU A 285 -15.92 -6.15 -0.74
N ALA A 286 -14.91 -6.72 -1.40
CA ALA A 286 -15.06 -7.18 -2.78
C ALA A 286 -15.64 -8.60 -2.78
N LEU A 287 -16.90 -8.72 -3.19
CA LEU A 287 -17.66 -9.97 -3.14
C LEU A 287 -18.12 -10.33 -4.54
N ASP A 288 -18.09 -11.63 -4.87
CA ASP A 288 -18.72 -12.13 -6.10
C ASP A 288 -20.21 -11.76 -6.12
N GLU A 289 -20.88 -11.69 -7.26
CA GLU A 289 -22.34 -11.55 -7.39
C GLU A 289 -22.95 -12.93 -7.66
N PRO A 290 -24.19 -13.19 -7.20
CA PRO A 290 -24.84 -14.46 -7.50
C PRO A 290 -25.22 -14.48 -8.98
N ARG A 291 -24.95 -15.59 -9.69
CA ARG A 291 -25.36 -15.74 -11.08
C ARG A 291 -26.89 -15.60 -11.18
N ASN A 292 -27.37 -14.58 -11.89
CA ASN A 292 -28.74 -14.59 -12.39
C ASN A 292 -28.81 -15.62 -13.51
N GLU A 293 -29.44 -16.78 -13.28
CA GLU A 293 -29.61 -17.84 -14.28
C GLU A 293 -30.53 -17.46 -15.47
N THR A 294 -30.87 -16.18 -15.62
CA THR A 294 -31.78 -15.70 -16.67
C THR A 294 -30.99 -15.10 -17.83
N PHE A 295 -30.93 -15.88 -18.93
CA PHE A 295 -30.61 -15.45 -20.31
C PHE A 295 -29.15 -15.07 -20.63
N SER A 296 -28.27 -16.07 -20.73
CA SER A 296 -27.33 -16.20 -21.87
C SER A 296 -26.53 -17.50 -21.81
N GLN A 297 -26.99 -18.52 -22.54
CA GLN A 297 -26.17 -19.69 -22.90
C GLN A 297 -25.21 -19.30 -24.05
N SER A 298 -24.25 -18.43 -23.76
CA SER A 298 -23.05 -18.26 -24.61
C SER A 298 -21.85 -18.84 -23.85
N PHE A 299 -20.93 -19.46 -24.59
CA PHE A 299 -19.78 -20.24 -24.14
C PHE A 299 -18.74 -19.55 -23.22
N GLU A 300 -19.08 -18.46 -22.53
CA GLU A 300 -18.21 -17.81 -21.53
C GLU A 300 -18.36 -18.49 -20.16
N GLN A 301 -17.87 -19.72 -20.09
CA GLN A 301 -17.86 -20.52 -18.87
C GLN A 301 -16.91 -19.87 -17.85
N ASP A 302 -17.47 -19.45 -16.70
CA ASP A 302 -16.82 -19.21 -15.40
C ASP A 302 -16.57 -17.78 -14.90
N GLN A 303 -17.11 -16.73 -15.53
CA GLN A 303 -16.97 -15.37 -15.00
C GLN A 303 -17.96 -15.13 -13.84
N LYS A 304 -17.44 -14.90 -12.63
CA LYS A 304 -18.21 -14.33 -11.53
C LYS A 304 -18.08 -12.81 -11.61
N GLU A 305 -19.21 -12.13 -11.69
CA GLU A 305 -19.26 -10.68 -11.54
C GLU A 305 -18.86 -10.32 -10.10
N VAL A 306 -18.16 -9.21 -9.86
CA VAL A 306 -17.69 -8.79 -8.53
C VAL A 306 -18.22 -7.40 -8.26
N SER A 307 -18.75 -7.18 -7.06
CA SER A 307 -19.19 -5.87 -6.58
C SER A 307 -18.46 -5.48 -5.30
N LEU A 308 -18.39 -4.18 -5.04
CA LEU A 308 -17.82 -3.61 -3.83
C LEU A 308 -18.92 -3.26 -2.84
N TYR A 309 -19.00 -3.97 -1.73
CA TYR A 309 -19.94 -3.64 -0.66
C TYR A 309 -19.27 -2.67 0.31
N VAL A 310 -19.73 -1.43 0.30
CA VAL A 310 -19.25 -0.37 1.18
C VAL A 310 -19.70 -0.68 2.60
N PHE A 311 -18.75 -1.06 3.44
CA PHE A 311 -19.00 -1.45 4.82
C PHE A 311 -19.10 -0.22 5.73
N GLU A 312 -18.14 0.69 5.62
CA GLU A 312 -18.16 1.97 6.34
C GLU A 312 -17.43 3.07 5.56
N LYS A 313 -17.72 4.32 5.94
CA LYS A 313 -17.13 5.54 5.38
C LYS A 313 -16.66 6.43 6.52
N VAL A 314 -15.40 6.83 6.48
CA VAL A 314 -14.72 7.46 7.60
C VAL A 314 -14.05 8.74 7.15
N LYS A 315 -14.31 9.85 7.84
CA LYS A 315 -13.66 11.13 7.56
C LYS A 315 -12.48 11.34 8.50
N LEU A 316 -11.29 11.54 7.95
CA LEU A 316 -10.11 11.90 8.70
C LEU A 316 -10.12 13.38 9.07
N GLU A 317 -9.76 13.68 10.32
CA GLU A 317 -9.48 15.05 10.76
C GLU A 317 -8.11 15.50 10.25
N LEU A 318 -8.08 16.20 9.10
CA LEU A 318 -6.83 16.65 8.47
C LEU A 318 -6.26 17.95 9.07
N SER A 319 -7.03 18.68 9.88
CA SER A 319 -6.55 19.86 10.59
C SER A 319 -7.34 20.08 11.88
N LEU A 320 -6.68 20.60 12.91
CA LEU A 320 -7.32 21.00 14.17
C LEU A 320 -7.97 22.37 13.96
N ALA A 321 -9.14 22.41 13.33
CA ALA A 321 -9.93 23.64 13.23
C ALA A 321 -10.62 23.93 14.58
N PRO A 322 -10.65 25.18 15.06
CA PRO A 322 -11.43 25.52 16.25
C PRO A 322 -12.93 25.32 15.97
N VAL A 323 -13.65 24.84 16.99
CA VAL A 323 -15.10 24.57 16.93
C VAL A 323 -15.84 25.82 16.41
N GLY A 324 -16.49 25.71 15.26
CA GLY A 324 -17.30 26.78 14.65
C GLY A 324 -16.64 27.57 13.51
N ALA A 325 -15.43 27.22 13.09
CA ALA A 325 -14.91 27.69 11.80
C ALA A 325 -15.59 26.92 10.66
N GLU A 326 -16.00 27.62 9.60
CA GLU A 326 -16.46 26.98 8.37
C GLU A 326 -15.34 26.07 7.84
N ASP A 327 -15.72 24.85 7.50
CA ASP A 327 -14.82 23.78 7.06
C ASP A 327 -14.27 24.13 5.67
N ASP A 328 -13.27 25.03 5.61
CA ASP A 328 -12.47 25.22 4.40
C ASP A 328 -11.91 23.84 4.04
N SER A 329 -12.47 23.24 2.99
CA SER A 329 -12.29 21.83 2.61
C SER A 329 -10.85 21.55 2.20
N TYR A 330 -9.97 21.42 3.19
CA TYR A 330 -8.57 21.15 2.97
C TYR A 330 -8.43 19.77 2.35
N SER A 331 -8.08 19.73 1.06
CA SER A 331 -7.72 18.51 0.36
C SER A 331 -6.20 18.35 0.35
N CYS A 332 -5.76 17.12 0.52
CA CYS A 332 -4.37 16.75 0.36
C CYS A 332 -4.24 15.30 -0.13
N PRO A 333 -3.16 14.96 -0.82
CA PRO A 333 -2.94 13.57 -1.20
C PRO A 333 -2.70 12.68 0.04
N ILE A 334 -3.38 11.53 0.10
CA ILE A 334 -3.34 10.59 1.24
C ILE A 334 -2.86 9.22 0.78
N ARG A 335 -1.64 8.86 1.15
CA ARG A 335 -1.09 7.54 0.81
C ARG A 335 -1.38 6.53 1.91
N LEU A 336 -1.85 5.35 1.50
CA LEU A 336 -2.12 4.23 2.38
C LEU A 336 -0.95 3.24 2.38
N PHE A 337 -0.59 2.72 3.56
CA PHE A 337 0.45 1.72 3.75
C PHE A 337 -0.08 0.58 4.60
N LYS A 338 0.03 -0.67 4.14
CA LYS A 338 -0.33 -1.84 4.95
C LYS A 338 0.62 -1.96 6.14
N ASP A 339 0.09 -2.39 7.28
CA ASP A 339 0.94 -2.82 8.38
C ASP A 339 1.43 -4.26 8.14
N PRO A 340 2.76 -4.51 8.03
CA PRO A 340 3.29 -5.87 7.87
C PRO A 340 3.16 -6.73 9.14
N THR A 341 2.84 -6.14 10.29
CA THR A 341 2.79 -6.81 11.59
C THR A 341 1.40 -7.29 11.97
N THR A 342 0.34 -6.73 11.36
CA THR A 342 -1.05 -7.12 11.60
C THR A 342 -1.90 -6.87 10.35
N PRO A 343 -2.83 -7.77 9.99
CA PRO A 343 -3.75 -7.55 8.85
C PRO A 343 -4.84 -6.52 9.15
N LEU A 344 -5.06 -6.19 10.43
CA LEU A 344 -6.18 -5.36 10.89
C LEU A 344 -5.94 -3.88 10.72
N ARG A 345 -4.69 -3.46 10.49
CA ARG A 345 -4.30 -2.05 10.48
C ARG A 345 -3.61 -1.66 9.19
N TYR A 346 -3.87 -0.43 8.78
CA TYR A 346 -3.06 0.28 7.81
C TYR A 346 -2.78 1.71 8.29
N ILE A 347 -1.79 2.35 7.67
CA ILE A 347 -1.31 3.68 8.01
C ILE A 347 -1.69 4.64 6.89
N CYS A 348 -2.30 5.77 7.24
CA CYS A 348 -2.59 6.89 6.35
C CYS A 348 -1.51 7.95 6.54
N SER A 349 -0.79 8.32 5.48
CA SER A 349 0.18 9.41 5.49
C SER A 349 -0.25 10.52 4.55
N HIS A 350 -0.27 11.75 5.05
CA HIS A 350 -0.70 12.92 4.29
C HIS A 350 0.04 14.19 4.75
N GLY A 351 -0.17 15.31 4.04
CA GLY A 351 0.53 16.57 4.29
C GLY A 351 0.47 17.05 5.75
N SER A 352 -0.69 16.88 6.39
CA SER A 352 -0.95 17.34 7.77
C SER A 352 -0.61 16.34 8.86
N GLY A 353 -0.25 15.09 8.55
CA GLY A 353 -0.06 14.10 9.59
C GLY A 353 -0.04 12.65 9.16
N ILE A 354 -0.10 11.79 10.17
CA ILE A 354 -0.18 10.33 10.03
C ILE A 354 -1.25 9.79 10.97
N HIS A 355 -2.14 8.98 10.43
CA HIS A 355 -3.14 8.23 11.19
C HIS A 355 -2.90 6.73 11.06
N ALA A 356 -3.20 5.97 12.12
CA ALA A 356 -3.37 4.52 12.04
C ALA A 356 -4.87 4.23 12.03
N VAL A 357 -5.31 3.38 11.09
CA VAL A 357 -6.71 2.95 11.00
C VAL A 357 -6.75 1.44 11.17
N ALA A 358 -7.47 0.99 12.18
CA ALA A 358 -7.70 -0.42 12.46
C ALA A 358 -9.14 -0.81 12.15
N LEU A 359 -9.32 -2.01 11.60
CA LEU A 359 -10.59 -2.59 11.16
C LEU A 359 -10.84 -3.88 11.95
N PRO A 360 -11.40 -3.81 13.17
CA PRO A 360 -11.65 -4.98 14.01
C PRO A 360 -12.55 -6.02 13.33
N PHE A 361 -13.47 -5.59 12.45
CA PHE A 361 -14.36 -6.51 11.72
C PHE A 361 -13.63 -7.53 10.84
N ILE A 362 -12.37 -7.30 10.48
CA ILE A 362 -11.56 -8.27 9.74
C ILE A 362 -11.36 -9.56 10.54
N ASP A 363 -11.20 -9.49 11.87
CA ASP A 363 -11.11 -10.67 12.71
C ASP A 363 -12.43 -11.45 12.69
N HIS A 364 -13.58 -10.77 12.78
CA HIS A 364 -14.90 -11.41 12.69
C HIS A 364 -15.10 -12.14 11.35
N LEU A 365 -14.64 -11.55 10.24
CA LEU A 365 -14.68 -12.21 8.93
C LEU A 365 -13.79 -13.45 8.87
N GLN A 366 -12.63 -13.41 9.52
CA GLN A 366 -11.70 -14.53 9.59
C GLN A 366 -12.27 -15.67 10.45
N GLU A 367 -12.82 -15.35 11.62
CA GLU A 367 -13.48 -16.32 12.50
C GLU A 367 -14.66 -17.00 11.79
N PHE A 368 -15.49 -16.22 11.09
CA PHE A 368 -16.62 -16.77 10.34
C PHE A 368 -16.17 -17.68 9.18
N ALA A 369 -15.05 -17.39 8.53
CA ALA A 369 -14.51 -18.24 7.48
C ALA A 369 -13.92 -19.57 8.01
N GLU A 370 -13.57 -19.64 9.29
CA GLU A 370 -13.03 -20.84 9.94
C GLU A 370 -14.12 -21.71 10.61
N ASP A 371 -15.30 -21.14 10.89
CA ASP A 371 -16.43 -21.84 11.52
C ASP A 371 -17.31 -22.58 10.50
N GLU A 372 -16.97 -23.84 10.24
CA GLU A 372 -17.73 -24.73 9.34
C GLU A 372 -19.03 -25.29 9.95
N GLU A 373 -19.16 -25.32 11.28
CA GLU A 373 -20.24 -26.03 11.99
C GLU A 373 -21.38 -25.09 12.43
N SER A 374 -21.06 -23.89 12.93
CA SER A 374 -22.03 -22.84 13.23
C SER A 374 -21.90 -21.72 12.22
N ARG A 375 -22.56 -21.85 11.06
CA ARG A 375 -22.73 -20.75 10.09
C ARG A 375 -23.61 -19.59 10.63
N GLN A 376 -23.64 -19.39 11.93
CA GLN A 376 -24.23 -18.24 12.58
C GLN A 376 -23.16 -17.16 12.65
N LEU A 377 -23.31 -16.17 11.78
CA LEU A 377 -22.47 -14.98 11.80
C LEU A 377 -22.57 -14.31 13.17
N PRO A 378 -21.47 -13.76 13.73
CA PRO A 378 -21.58 -12.93 14.92
C PRO A 378 -22.57 -11.80 14.63
N SER A 379 -23.55 -11.58 15.51
CA SER A 379 -24.48 -10.42 15.48
C SER A 379 -23.78 -9.05 15.51
N HIS A 380 -22.44 -9.05 15.56
CA HIS A 380 -21.56 -7.94 15.82
C HIS A 380 -20.81 -7.42 14.58
N LEU A 381 -20.97 -8.03 13.39
CA LEU A 381 -20.23 -7.55 12.21
C LEU A 381 -20.45 -6.05 11.98
N HIS A 382 -21.68 -5.56 12.19
CA HIS A 382 -22.06 -4.14 12.08
C HIS A 382 -21.82 -3.28 13.33
N ALA A 383 -21.39 -3.89 14.45
CA ALA A 383 -21.32 -3.21 15.73
C ALA A 383 -19.96 -2.56 16.01
N ASP A 384 -18.90 -3.02 15.32
CA ASP A 384 -17.52 -2.59 15.59
C ASP A 384 -17.03 -1.66 14.48
N PRO A 385 -17.15 -0.33 14.65
CA PRO A 385 -16.60 0.61 13.69
C PRO A 385 -15.08 0.53 13.65
N CYS A 386 -14.47 1.05 12.59
CA CYS A 386 -13.04 1.24 12.58
C CYS A 386 -12.56 2.12 13.75
N ILE A 387 -11.31 1.92 14.12
CA ILE A 387 -10.61 2.74 15.12
C ILE A 387 -9.60 3.60 14.37
N VAL A 388 -9.72 4.92 14.49
CA VAL A 388 -8.79 5.89 13.90
C VAL A 388 -7.95 6.52 15.00
N GLU A 389 -6.63 6.32 14.95
CA GLU A 389 -5.67 6.92 15.86
C GLU A 389 -4.88 8.03 15.15
N ASN A 390 -4.94 9.25 15.66
CA ASN A 390 -4.10 10.35 15.17
C ASN A 390 -2.71 10.29 15.82
N LEU A 391 -1.72 9.79 15.08
CA LEU A 391 -0.38 9.51 15.61
C LEU A 391 0.56 10.71 15.51
N VAL A 392 0.49 11.45 14.41
CA VAL A 392 1.35 12.62 14.16
C VAL A 392 0.53 13.72 13.54
N CYS A 393 0.54 14.90 14.18
CA CYS A 393 0.06 16.13 13.58
C CYS A 393 1.27 16.97 13.15
N THR A 394 1.46 17.16 11.85
CA THR A 394 2.53 18.00 11.28
C THR A 394 2.06 19.40 10.94
N ARG A 395 0.75 19.67 11.05
CA ARG A 395 0.12 20.97 10.82
C ARG A 395 -0.84 21.30 11.97
N ALA A 396 -0.32 22.00 12.98
CA ALA A 396 -1.09 22.32 14.19
C ALA A 396 -2.24 23.32 13.92
N LEU A 397 -2.03 24.26 12.98
CA LEU A 397 -3.02 25.26 12.59
C LEU A 397 -3.12 25.34 11.06
N PRO A 398 -4.27 25.71 10.47
CA PRO A 398 -4.39 25.92 9.03
C PRO A 398 -3.37 26.92 8.48
N SER A 399 -2.94 27.92 9.24
CA SER A 399 -1.92 28.89 8.82
C SER A 399 -0.47 28.39 8.95
N SER A 400 -0.24 27.25 9.58
CA SER A 400 1.12 26.71 9.83
C SER A 400 1.69 25.99 8.60
N SER A 401 3.00 26.13 8.38
CA SER A 401 3.72 25.34 7.37
C SER A 401 3.87 23.89 7.85
N PRO A 402 3.37 22.89 7.09
CA PRO A 402 3.41 21.50 7.52
C PRO A 402 4.80 20.88 7.41
N ALA A 403 5.22 20.15 8.45
CA ALA A 403 6.39 19.27 8.41
C ALA A 403 6.05 17.91 7.77
N THR A 404 5.64 17.92 6.50
CA THR A 404 5.07 16.76 5.78
C THR A 404 5.91 15.48 5.93
N PRO A 405 5.29 14.32 6.21
CA PRO A 405 5.97 13.03 6.14
C PRO A 405 6.46 12.72 4.72
N VAL A 406 7.75 12.39 4.59
CA VAL A 406 8.39 11.97 3.33
C VAL A 406 8.88 10.52 3.38
N GLY A 407 8.71 9.84 4.51
CA GLY A 407 9.03 8.44 4.69
C GLY A 407 8.24 7.84 5.85
N VAL A 408 7.68 6.66 5.63
CA VAL A 408 6.91 5.90 6.63
C VAL A 408 7.31 4.44 6.55
N ALA A 409 7.67 3.85 7.69
CA ALA A 409 7.92 2.42 7.78
C ALA A 409 7.44 1.87 9.13
N VAL A 410 6.81 0.70 9.11
CA VAL A 410 6.45 -0.03 10.33
C VAL A 410 7.50 -1.12 10.56
N VAL A 411 8.14 -1.07 11.71
CA VAL A 411 9.17 -2.02 12.14
C VAL A 411 8.58 -2.98 13.17
N PRO A 412 8.63 -4.30 12.94
CA PRO A 412 8.31 -5.28 13.97
C PRO A 412 9.28 -5.15 15.15
N TRP A 413 8.76 -4.92 16.36
CA TRP A 413 9.58 -4.71 17.55
C TRP A 413 8.90 -5.27 18.81
N TYR A 414 9.66 -5.35 19.92
CA TYR A 414 9.20 -5.81 21.23
C TYR A 414 9.25 -4.67 22.28
N PRO A 415 8.21 -4.41 23.08
CA PRO A 415 7.01 -5.22 23.25
C PRO A 415 6.06 -5.20 22.04
N GLY A 416 6.02 -4.11 21.26
CA GLY A 416 5.18 -3.99 20.06
C GLY A 416 5.80 -3.19 18.91
N PRO A 417 5.11 -3.14 17.74
CA PRO A 417 5.67 -2.58 16.53
C PRO A 417 5.86 -1.07 16.63
N ILE A 418 6.84 -0.56 15.90
CA ILE A 418 7.23 0.85 15.91
C ILE A 418 7.01 1.45 14.54
N LEU A 419 6.29 2.55 14.49
CA LEU A 419 6.20 3.41 13.33
C LEU A 419 7.41 4.36 13.30
N VAL A 420 8.18 4.31 12.22
CA VAL A 420 9.28 5.22 11.92
C VAL A 420 8.81 6.21 10.86
N VAL A 421 8.91 7.50 11.16
CA VAL A 421 8.44 8.59 10.30
C VAL A 421 9.59 9.53 10.00
N LEU A 422 9.91 9.73 8.72
CA LEU A 422 10.85 10.75 8.25
C LEU A 422 10.07 11.95 7.72
N THR A 423 10.37 13.15 8.20
CA THR A 423 9.73 14.40 7.72
C THR A 423 10.57 15.12 6.67
N ASN A 424 9.94 16.03 5.91
CA ASN A 424 10.61 16.92 4.94
C ASN A 424 11.66 17.86 5.58
N ALA A 425 11.66 17.98 6.91
CA ALA A 425 12.66 18.68 7.70
C ALA A 425 13.83 17.77 8.13
N TRP A 426 13.92 16.55 7.59
CA TRP A 426 14.96 15.55 7.88
C TRP A 426 15.05 15.18 9.36
N LYS A 427 13.88 15.10 10.02
CA LYS A 427 13.75 14.60 11.39
C LYS A 427 13.07 13.25 11.38
N LEU A 428 13.48 12.38 12.30
CA LEU A 428 12.86 11.08 12.53
C LEU A 428 11.98 11.12 13.78
N LEU A 429 10.80 10.55 13.67
CA LEU A 429 9.91 10.26 14.79
C LEU A 429 9.74 8.74 14.89
N THR A 430 9.70 8.24 16.12
CA THR A 430 9.49 6.82 16.42
C THR A 430 8.30 6.69 17.37
N ILE A 431 7.27 5.97 16.97
CA ILE A 431 6.00 5.88 17.70
C ILE A 431 5.66 4.42 17.91
N SER A 432 5.45 4.01 19.15
CA SER A 432 4.96 2.66 19.44
C SER A 432 3.50 2.55 19.02
N LEU A 433 3.20 1.53 18.22
CA LEU A 433 1.86 1.24 17.76
C LEU A 433 1.17 0.26 18.71
N VAL A 434 -0.15 0.36 18.81
CA VAL A 434 -0.99 -0.56 19.59
C VAL A 434 -0.87 -1.98 19.04
N GLN A 435 -0.87 -3.01 19.90
CA GLN A 435 -0.67 -4.40 19.47
C GLN A 435 -1.95 -5.19 19.27
N GLY A 436 -3.03 -4.79 19.95
CA GLY A 436 -4.31 -5.48 19.91
C GLY A 436 -5.41 -4.46 19.74
N TYR A 437 -6.22 -4.66 18.72
CA TYR A 437 -7.49 -3.99 18.54
C TYR A 437 -8.57 -4.99 18.97
N GLN A 438 -8.54 -5.38 20.24
CA GLN A 438 -9.61 -6.22 20.77
C GLN A 438 -10.86 -5.36 20.87
N SER A 439 -11.86 -5.68 20.05
CA SER A 439 -13.24 -5.60 20.53
C SER A 439 -13.31 -6.54 21.73
N TYR A 440 -13.97 -6.14 22.81
CA TYR A 440 -14.02 -6.79 24.13
C TYR A 440 -12.99 -6.33 25.17
N LEU A 441 -13.56 -5.66 26.19
CA LEU A 441 -13.01 -5.58 27.54
C LEU A 441 -12.44 -6.95 27.96
N PRO A 442 -11.25 -7.03 28.56
CA PRO A 442 -10.78 -8.28 29.13
C PRO A 442 -11.84 -8.80 30.10
N GLN A 443 -12.36 -10.00 29.86
CA GLN A 443 -13.22 -10.65 30.84
C GLN A 443 -12.48 -10.65 32.17
N LEU A 444 -13.03 -9.96 33.16
CA LEU A 444 -12.61 -10.06 34.56
C LEU A 444 -12.43 -11.55 34.88
N LEU A 445 -11.30 -11.89 35.52
CA LEU A 445 -10.72 -13.21 35.88
C LEU A 445 -11.65 -14.25 36.55
N SER A 446 -12.89 -14.39 36.08
CA SER A 446 -13.95 -15.21 36.65
C SER A 446 -14.79 -15.93 35.58
N GLY A 447 -14.35 -15.95 34.31
CA GLY A 447 -14.89 -16.79 33.25
C GLY A 447 -13.97 -17.97 32.97
N ASN A 448 -14.51 -19.19 33.02
CA ASN A 448 -13.78 -20.45 32.82
C ASN A 448 -12.99 -20.46 31.48
N PRO A 449 -11.74 -20.95 31.44
CA PRO A 449 -10.95 -21.00 30.22
C PRO A 449 -11.43 -22.14 29.31
N LEU A 450 -12.18 -21.81 28.27
CA LEU A 450 -12.35 -22.71 27.12
C LEU A 450 -11.28 -22.36 26.07
N ALA A 451 -10.32 -23.29 25.97
CA ALA A 451 -9.38 -23.52 24.87
C ALA A 451 -8.88 -22.30 24.06
N THR A 452 -7.70 -21.80 24.42
CA THR A 452 -6.79 -21.11 23.49
C THR A 452 -6.51 -22.02 22.28
N ARG A 453 -7.22 -21.81 21.17
CA ARG A 453 -6.80 -22.33 19.86
C ARG A 453 -5.70 -21.42 19.33
N GLN A 454 -4.51 -21.98 19.17
CA GLN A 454 -3.41 -21.31 18.49
C GLN A 454 -3.83 -21.05 17.04
N SER A 455 -3.93 -19.78 16.64
CA SER A 455 -4.10 -19.36 15.25
C SER A 455 -2.93 -19.90 14.43
N GLN A 456 -3.18 -20.92 13.60
CA GLN A 456 -2.24 -21.35 12.58
C GLN A 456 -2.26 -20.33 11.45
N ARG A 457 -1.09 -19.79 11.10
CA ARG A 457 -0.91 -18.95 9.91
C ARG A 457 -1.30 -19.72 8.65
N VAL A 458 -2.49 -19.47 8.12
CA VAL A 458 -2.93 -20.05 6.84
C VAL A 458 -2.45 -19.18 5.67
N ARG A 459 -1.80 -19.84 4.69
CA ARG A 459 -1.51 -19.26 3.36
C ARG A 459 -2.84 -18.97 2.66
N GLY A 460 -3.00 -17.75 2.14
CA GLY A 460 -4.24 -17.22 1.58
C GLY A 460 -4.90 -18.16 0.57
N GLN A 461 -5.85 -18.93 1.07
CA GLN A 461 -6.85 -19.63 0.29
C GLN A 461 -8.14 -18.82 0.38
N GLU A 462 -8.93 -18.87 -0.70
CA GLU A 462 -10.29 -18.32 -0.74
C GLU A 462 -11.10 -18.80 0.48
N GLY A 463 -11.99 -17.93 0.98
CA GLY A 463 -12.92 -18.31 2.04
C GLY A 463 -13.84 -19.47 1.62
N PRO A 464 -14.48 -20.15 2.59
CA PRO A 464 -15.30 -21.32 2.30
C PRO A 464 -16.45 -21.00 1.33
N PRO A 465 -16.89 -21.99 0.52
CA PRO A 465 -17.94 -21.78 -0.46
C PRO A 465 -19.23 -21.30 0.20
N GLY A 466 -19.68 -20.10 -0.18
CA GLY A 466 -20.87 -19.45 0.37
C GLY A 466 -20.59 -18.31 1.35
N LEU A 467 -19.34 -18.06 1.75
CA LEU A 467 -18.94 -16.90 2.57
C LEU A 467 -19.51 -15.60 2.01
N ASP A 468 -19.28 -15.32 0.73
CA ASP A 468 -19.72 -14.09 0.08
C ASP A 468 -21.23 -13.91 0.12
N ARG A 469 -22.00 -15.01 -0.01
CA ARG A 469 -23.47 -14.98 0.05
C ARG A 469 -23.95 -14.60 1.44
N HIS A 470 -23.32 -15.12 2.49
CA HIS A 470 -23.69 -14.82 3.88
C HIS A 470 -23.27 -13.40 4.28
N VAL A 471 -22.07 -12.96 3.89
CA VAL A 471 -21.62 -11.57 4.12
C VAL A 471 -22.59 -10.59 3.44
N ARG A 472 -23.01 -10.87 2.20
CA ARG A 472 -24.00 -10.04 1.49
C ARG A 472 -25.36 -9.97 2.17
N GLN A 473 -25.87 -11.09 2.70
CA GLN A 473 -27.14 -11.09 3.42
C GLN A 473 -27.15 -10.20 4.66
N LEU A 474 -25.98 -9.91 5.23
CA LEU A 474 -25.86 -9.01 6.37
C LEU A 474 -25.74 -7.55 5.99
N LEU A 475 -25.06 -7.24 4.90
CA LEU A 475 -24.88 -5.86 4.43
C LEU A 475 -26.14 -5.31 3.73
N GLY A 476 -27.17 -6.14 3.57
CA GLY A 476 -28.44 -5.83 2.91
C GLY A 476 -29.47 -5.15 3.79
#